data_AF-A0A8B9Q1T2-F1
#
_entry.id   AF-A0A8B9Q1T2-F1
#
_cell.length_a   1.000
_cell.length_b   1.000
_cell.length_c   1.000
_cell.angle_alpha   90.00
_cell.angle_beta   90.00
_cell.angle_gamma   90.00
#
_symmetry.space_group_name_H-M   'P 1'
#
loop_
_entity.id
_entity.type
_entity.pdbx_description
1 polymer ?
#
loop_
_entity_poly.entity_id
_entity_poly.type
_entity_poly.pdbx_seq_one_letter_code
_entity_poly.pdbx_strand_id
1 'polypeptide(L)'
;MPSAPQAFLIDLGVAELDRFDDREALIFRENTLATKAIDEYMKLVGGKYLQDTLGEAVAQLCTSDDSCEVDPSKCAGPDLSDNQNNLRQVCEETFQRIATSCDAFPAELGEIFAAWQEECVARGKEGIGQRLVSASLFLRFLCPAVMSPSLFGLIQEYPSEATARTLTLVAKVIQNLANFTTFGEKEAYMGFMNEFLEHNWSTMMAFLQSVANPESSAHMATYDGYVDLALELATLHLLLCDIFSSLDQATQEELEPLPTILTAIREGTPVPVSVRLSSTTERSSAEASKPGFVPPRDLSKHSPLIKSQSLISIRRVRSREDGPEPEPAPEPSPRPSRERRNVQRTQSVPAQSKAARRLRKQSSAEHVAEPPGEDVASGASVPRDAPGRSKLRPSASLPRKSTVPWQRYAEEAAAGPSELYAMRPLEKHGRLIEALRKEVAESRERQREAEARVDAAEAQHRGLRQEQAQHHEQLEHLRQQLEEANTRLANLGARLTSAEGARKKDLERLKASEEKGRALESRLSALEREHGELRGAIAQLLGHPGRMARRALTLSQDENGDDAQATSV
;
A
#
# COMPACT_ATOMS: atom_id res chain seq x y z
N MET A 1 -13.33 -28.14 -0.69
CA MET A 1 -11.91 -28.56 -0.83
C MET A 1 -11.15 -27.30 -1.16
N PRO A 2 -10.20 -26.85 -0.32
CA PRO A 2 -9.43 -25.65 -0.58
C PRO A 2 -8.63 -25.79 -1.88
N SER A 3 -8.40 -24.68 -2.56
CA SER A 3 -7.47 -24.63 -3.71
C SER A 3 -6.03 -24.89 -3.26
N ALA A 4 -5.15 -25.28 -4.19
CA ALA A 4 -3.74 -25.54 -3.91
C ALA A 4 -3.01 -24.42 -3.12
N PRO A 5 -3.14 -23.11 -3.44
CA PRO A 5 -2.51 -22.06 -2.63
C PRO A 5 -3.12 -21.93 -1.23
N GLN A 6 -4.43 -22.11 -1.06
CA GLN A 6 -5.05 -22.08 0.27
C GLN A 6 -4.59 -23.24 1.14
N ALA A 7 -4.54 -24.46 0.58
CA ALA A 7 -4.02 -25.63 1.30
C ALA A 7 -2.56 -25.42 1.75
N PHE A 8 -1.71 -24.92 0.86
CA PHE A 8 -0.32 -24.57 1.18
C PHE A 8 -0.22 -23.52 2.30
N LEU A 9 -1.06 -22.47 2.28
CA LEU A 9 -1.08 -21.45 3.33
C LEU A 9 -1.61 -21.98 4.67
N ILE A 10 -2.62 -22.86 4.65
CA ILE A 10 -3.12 -23.55 5.83
C ILE A 10 -1.98 -24.37 6.46
N ASP A 11 -1.40 -25.33 5.72
CA ASP A 11 -0.31 -26.20 6.18
C ASP A 11 0.88 -25.38 6.74
N LEU A 12 1.27 -24.32 6.03
CA LEU A 12 2.39 -23.47 6.38
C LEU A 12 2.12 -22.62 7.64
N GLY A 13 0.87 -22.21 7.88
CA GLY A 13 0.48 -21.56 9.14
C GLY A 13 0.38 -22.53 10.32
N VAL A 14 -0.10 -23.76 10.09
CA VAL A 14 -0.10 -24.83 11.11
C VAL A 14 1.34 -25.19 11.52
N ALA A 15 2.28 -25.25 10.57
CA ALA A 15 3.70 -25.46 10.84
C ALA A 15 4.37 -24.32 11.63
N GLU A 16 3.87 -23.08 11.55
CA GLU A 16 4.33 -22.00 12.45
C GLU A 16 3.76 -22.17 13.87
N LEU A 17 2.50 -22.61 14.01
CA LEU A 17 1.91 -22.90 15.33
C LEU A 17 2.74 -23.97 16.08
N ASP A 18 3.12 -25.05 15.39
CA ASP A 18 4.02 -26.09 15.91
C ASP A 18 5.38 -25.54 16.39
N ARG A 19 5.89 -24.47 15.78
CA ARG A 19 7.23 -23.93 16.08
C ARG A 19 7.25 -22.95 17.26
N PHE A 20 6.09 -22.55 17.78
CA PHE A 20 5.99 -21.39 18.69
C PHE A 20 5.34 -21.67 20.06
N ASP A 21 5.22 -22.92 20.51
CA ASP A 21 4.65 -23.28 21.82
C ASP A 21 5.21 -22.47 23.02
N ASP A 22 6.52 -22.23 23.06
CA ASP A 22 7.17 -21.42 24.13
C ASP A 22 7.08 -19.89 23.91
N ARG A 23 6.59 -19.43 22.76
CA ARG A 23 6.75 -18.04 22.26
C ARG A 23 5.51 -17.47 21.60
N GLU A 24 4.33 -17.81 22.12
CA GLU A 24 3.02 -17.41 21.62
C GLU A 24 2.77 -15.90 21.44
N ALA A 25 3.58 -15.03 22.05
CA ALA A 25 3.52 -13.57 21.90
C ALA A 25 4.19 -13.04 20.60
N LEU A 26 4.91 -13.90 19.88
CA LEU A 26 5.66 -13.60 18.64
C LEU A 26 5.09 -14.29 17.40
N ILE A 27 4.12 -15.19 17.57
CA ILE A 27 3.37 -15.84 16.48
C ILE A 27 2.90 -14.79 15.47
N PHE A 28 3.24 -15.00 14.19
CA PHE A 28 2.95 -14.13 13.06
C PHE A 28 3.43 -12.66 13.18
N ARG A 29 4.31 -12.33 14.14
CA ARG A 29 4.97 -11.01 14.25
C ARG A 29 6.41 -10.99 13.72
N GLU A 30 7.08 -12.14 13.63
CA GLU A 30 8.40 -12.27 12.99
C GLU A 30 8.28 -12.30 11.46
N ASN A 31 9.40 -12.09 10.73
CA ASN A 31 9.42 -12.27 9.27
C ASN A 31 9.79 -13.73 8.96
N THR A 32 8.78 -14.54 8.69
CA THR A 32 8.88 -15.98 8.38
C THR A 32 8.25 -16.28 7.01
N LEU A 33 8.56 -17.43 6.41
CA LEU A 33 8.01 -17.81 5.09
C LEU A 33 6.48 -17.81 5.09
N ALA A 34 5.86 -18.36 6.14
CA ALA A 34 4.41 -18.33 6.32
C ALA A 34 3.84 -16.91 6.32
N THR A 35 4.47 -16.03 7.10
CA THR A 35 4.01 -14.64 7.17
C THR A 35 4.17 -13.92 5.84
N LYS A 36 5.24 -14.19 5.08
CA LYS A 36 5.42 -13.59 3.74
C LYS A 36 4.47 -14.17 2.70
N ALA A 37 4.17 -15.46 2.79
CA ALA A 37 3.20 -16.10 1.90
C ALA A 37 1.78 -15.51 2.12
N ILE A 38 1.34 -15.30 3.37
CA ILE A 38 0.06 -14.62 3.63
C ILE A 38 0.12 -13.11 3.36
N ASP A 39 1.25 -12.43 3.63
CA ASP A 39 1.45 -11.00 3.29
C ASP A 39 1.15 -10.76 1.79
N GLU A 40 1.69 -11.60 0.89
CA GLU A 40 1.48 -11.46 -0.56
C GLU A 40 0.12 -12.03 -1.02
N TYR A 41 -0.37 -13.14 -0.44
CA TYR A 41 -1.68 -13.69 -0.81
C TYR A 41 -2.83 -12.75 -0.46
N MET A 42 -2.76 -12.06 0.70
CA MET A 42 -3.75 -11.03 1.06
C MET A 42 -3.76 -9.86 0.06
N LYS A 43 -2.60 -9.45 -0.50
CA LYS A 43 -2.56 -8.45 -1.59
C LYS A 43 -3.18 -9.00 -2.88
N LEU A 44 -2.87 -10.25 -3.23
CA LEU A 44 -3.35 -10.89 -4.45
C LEU A 44 -4.88 -10.94 -4.47
N VAL A 45 -5.51 -11.61 -3.50
CA VAL A 45 -6.98 -11.83 -3.51
C VAL A 45 -7.75 -10.67 -2.86
N GLY A 46 -7.14 -10.00 -1.87
CA GLY A 46 -7.79 -8.93 -1.10
C GLY A 46 -7.76 -7.55 -1.73
N GLY A 47 -7.06 -7.35 -2.87
CA GLY A 47 -6.90 -6.03 -3.48
C GLY A 47 -8.21 -5.29 -3.77
N LYS A 48 -9.24 -5.99 -4.27
CA LYS A 48 -10.58 -5.42 -4.48
C LYS A 48 -11.24 -5.03 -3.15
N TYR A 49 -11.32 -5.97 -2.21
CA TYR A 49 -11.88 -5.73 -0.87
C TYR A 49 -11.22 -4.53 -0.16
N LEU A 50 -9.91 -4.37 -0.32
CA LEU A 50 -9.14 -3.26 0.22
C LEU A 50 -9.53 -1.92 -0.42
N GLN A 51 -9.71 -1.89 -1.76
CA GLN A 51 -10.18 -0.71 -2.49
C GLN A 51 -11.62 -0.35 -2.08
N ASP A 52 -12.52 -1.33 -2.02
CA ASP A 52 -13.94 -1.13 -1.67
C ASP A 52 -14.12 -0.70 -0.20
N THR A 53 -13.27 -1.18 0.72
CA THR A 53 -13.33 -0.85 2.16
C THR A 53 -12.65 0.49 2.49
N LEU A 54 -11.45 0.74 1.95
CA LEU A 54 -10.58 1.84 2.39
C LEU A 54 -10.28 2.89 1.32
N GLY A 55 -10.47 2.59 0.03
CA GLY A 55 -10.06 3.46 -1.07
C GLY A 55 -10.69 4.86 -1.01
N GLU A 56 -12.00 4.95 -0.71
CA GLU A 56 -12.67 6.24 -0.57
C GLU A 56 -12.17 7.02 0.65
N ALA A 57 -12.10 6.40 1.83
CA ALA A 57 -11.65 7.07 3.06
C ALA A 57 -10.21 7.60 2.93
N VAL A 58 -9.31 6.80 2.34
CA VAL A 58 -7.94 7.23 2.05
C VAL A 58 -7.91 8.36 1.02
N ALA A 59 -8.72 8.29 -0.04
CA ALA A 59 -8.81 9.37 -1.03
C ALA A 59 -9.32 10.69 -0.42
N GLN A 60 -10.37 10.63 0.42
CA GLN A 60 -10.89 11.79 1.14
C GLN A 60 -9.81 12.43 2.04
N LEU A 61 -9.05 11.61 2.79
CA LEU A 61 -7.91 12.07 3.60
C LEU A 61 -6.76 12.66 2.78
N CYS A 62 -6.56 12.22 1.53
CA CYS A 62 -5.62 12.83 0.60
C CYS A 62 -6.11 14.15 0.00
N THR A 63 -7.41 14.46 0.09
CA THR A 63 -8.01 15.72 -0.39
C THR A 63 -8.36 16.74 0.70
N SER A 64 -8.30 16.34 1.98
CA SER A 64 -8.55 17.22 3.12
C SER A 64 -7.30 18.00 3.53
N ASP A 65 -7.48 19.29 3.85
CA ASP A 65 -6.47 20.17 4.46
C ASP A 65 -6.46 20.07 6.01
N ASP A 66 -7.28 19.20 6.61
CA ASP A 66 -7.51 19.14 8.05
C ASP A 66 -6.34 18.49 8.80
N SER A 67 -5.75 19.23 9.74
CA SER A 67 -4.70 18.71 10.60
C SER A 67 -5.25 17.65 11.57
N CYS A 68 -4.54 16.53 11.65
CA CYS A 68 -4.70 15.52 12.68
C CYS A 68 -3.42 15.34 13.54
N GLU A 69 -2.49 16.29 13.52
CA GLU A 69 -1.31 16.23 14.40
C GLU A 69 -1.71 16.55 15.84
N VAL A 70 -1.44 15.60 16.74
CA VAL A 70 -1.88 15.60 18.14
C VAL A 70 -0.70 15.57 19.13
N ASP A 71 0.51 15.78 18.61
CA ASP A 71 1.75 15.97 19.36
C ASP A 71 1.83 17.42 19.90
N PRO A 72 1.73 17.67 21.23
CA PRO A 72 1.76 19.02 21.79
C PRO A 72 3.10 19.75 21.65
N SER A 73 4.15 19.09 21.14
CA SER A 73 5.42 19.73 20.78
C SER A 73 5.46 20.33 19.37
N LYS A 74 4.44 20.06 18.55
CA LYS A 74 4.35 20.49 17.14
C LYS A 74 3.16 21.39 16.82
N CYS A 75 2.05 21.24 17.53
CA CYS A 75 0.85 22.07 17.36
C CYS A 75 0.75 23.15 18.44
N ALA A 76 0.02 24.24 18.14
CA ALA A 76 -0.31 25.21 19.17
C ALA A 76 -1.43 24.69 20.09
N GLY A 77 -1.49 25.21 21.31
CA GLY A 77 -2.46 24.82 22.33
C GLY A 77 -3.94 24.86 21.93
N PRO A 78 -4.46 25.87 21.19
CA PRO A 78 -5.87 25.87 20.78
C PRO A 78 -6.18 24.80 19.73
N ASP A 79 -5.38 24.74 18.66
CA ASP A 79 -5.58 23.83 17.52
C ASP A 79 -5.54 22.34 17.93
N LEU A 80 -4.89 22.01 19.05
CA LEU A 80 -4.75 20.64 19.53
C LEU A 80 -6.11 19.97 19.80
N SER A 81 -7.11 20.70 20.32
CA SER A 81 -8.42 20.10 20.61
C SER A 81 -9.17 19.74 19.32
N ASP A 82 -9.04 20.57 18.29
CA ASP A 82 -9.71 20.35 17.01
C ASP A 82 -9.00 19.24 16.23
N ASN A 83 -7.66 19.21 16.22
CA ASN A 83 -6.88 18.11 15.65
C ASN A 83 -7.17 16.75 16.33
N GLN A 84 -7.45 16.75 17.63
CA GLN A 84 -7.89 15.55 18.37
C GLN A 84 -9.28 15.08 17.95
N ASN A 85 -10.23 16.01 17.77
CA ASN A 85 -11.56 15.70 17.24
C ASN A 85 -11.49 15.16 15.81
N ASN A 86 -10.70 15.80 14.93
CA ASN A 86 -10.45 15.37 13.56
C ASN A 86 -9.90 13.94 13.52
N LEU A 87 -8.82 13.66 14.28
CA LEU A 87 -8.23 12.32 14.32
C LEU A 87 -9.21 11.27 14.86
N ARG A 88 -10.04 11.61 15.86
CA ARG A 88 -11.07 10.70 16.37
C ARG A 88 -12.13 10.40 15.30
N GLN A 89 -12.68 11.42 14.64
CA GLN A 89 -13.69 11.26 13.59
C GLN A 89 -13.18 10.39 12.44
N VAL A 90 -11.94 10.64 11.99
CA VAL A 90 -11.30 9.84 10.92
C VAL A 90 -11.07 8.39 11.36
N CYS A 91 -10.66 8.14 12.61
CA CYS A 91 -10.51 6.79 13.14
C CYS A 91 -11.85 6.06 13.26
N GLU A 92 -12.92 6.76 13.66
CA GLU A 92 -14.27 6.21 13.74
C GLU A 92 -14.79 5.83 12.34
N GLU A 93 -14.69 6.71 11.34
CA GLU A 93 -15.14 6.37 9.97
C GLU A 93 -14.30 5.23 9.37
N THR A 94 -12.97 5.28 9.52
CA THR A 94 -12.07 4.23 9.02
C THR A 94 -12.39 2.88 9.68
N PHE A 95 -12.63 2.87 10.99
CA PHE A 95 -13.00 1.63 11.68
C PHE A 95 -14.41 1.15 11.32
N GLN A 96 -15.39 2.04 11.24
CA GLN A 96 -16.77 1.71 10.90
C GLN A 96 -16.85 1.06 9.51
N ARG A 97 -16.13 1.60 8.51
CA ARG A 97 -16.03 1.00 7.17
C ARG A 97 -15.50 -0.43 7.21
N ILE A 98 -14.41 -0.68 7.97
CA ILE A 98 -13.85 -2.02 8.18
C ILE A 98 -14.86 -2.93 8.89
N ALA A 99 -15.46 -2.48 9.98
CA ALA A 99 -16.40 -3.28 10.77
C ALA A 99 -17.63 -3.72 9.96
N THR A 100 -18.07 -2.92 8.97
CA THR A 100 -19.18 -3.25 8.08
C THR A 100 -18.79 -3.98 6.80
N SER A 101 -17.51 -4.15 6.47
CA SER A 101 -17.10 -4.77 5.20
C SER A 101 -17.03 -6.31 5.21
N CYS A 102 -17.57 -6.95 6.26
CA CYS A 102 -17.63 -8.41 6.40
C CYS A 102 -18.22 -9.11 5.15
N ASP A 103 -19.33 -8.59 4.62
CA ASP A 103 -20.04 -9.17 3.46
C ASP A 103 -19.25 -9.07 2.14
N ALA A 104 -18.20 -8.25 2.12
CA ALA A 104 -17.28 -8.07 0.98
C ALA A 104 -15.93 -8.78 1.20
N PHE A 105 -15.73 -9.47 2.33
CA PHE A 105 -14.46 -10.10 2.68
C PHE A 105 -14.14 -11.30 1.76
N PRO A 106 -12.90 -11.46 1.25
CA PRO A 106 -12.57 -12.54 0.33
C PRO A 106 -12.76 -13.92 0.97
N ALA A 107 -13.58 -14.76 0.33
CA ALA A 107 -13.90 -16.11 0.82
C ALA A 107 -12.64 -16.96 1.02
N GLU A 108 -11.65 -16.84 0.13
CA GLU A 108 -10.43 -17.64 0.20
C GLU A 108 -9.55 -17.29 1.41
N LEU A 109 -9.60 -16.04 1.89
CA LEU A 109 -8.97 -15.63 3.14
C LEU A 109 -9.78 -16.10 4.35
N GLY A 110 -11.11 -16.05 4.25
CA GLY A 110 -12.03 -16.56 5.28
C GLY A 110 -11.80 -18.04 5.57
N GLU A 111 -11.67 -18.88 4.53
CA GLU A 111 -11.34 -20.31 4.66
C GLU A 111 -9.99 -20.55 5.35
N ILE A 112 -8.95 -19.76 5.03
CA ILE A 112 -7.62 -19.89 5.67
C ILE A 112 -7.69 -19.47 7.15
N PHE A 113 -8.34 -18.35 7.44
CA PHE A 113 -8.48 -17.83 8.81
C PHE A 113 -9.35 -18.75 9.68
N ALA A 114 -10.40 -19.36 9.10
CA ALA A 114 -11.21 -20.38 9.74
C ALA A 114 -10.39 -21.62 10.09
N ALA A 115 -9.68 -22.21 9.12
CA ALA A 115 -8.85 -23.40 9.36
C ALA A 115 -7.75 -23.16 10.43
N TRP A 116 -7.15 -21.96 10.46
CA TRP A 116 -6.22 -21.58 11.51
C TRP A 116 -6.88 -21.39 12.89
N GLN A 117 -8.14 -20.94 12.96
CA GLN A 117 -8.89 -20.91 14.22
C GLN A 117 -9.30 -22.32 14.66
N GLU A 118 -9.81 -23.17 13.77
CA GLU A 118 -10.16 -24.57 14.07
C GLU A 118 -8.97 -25.36 14.63
N GLU A 119 -7.79 -25.26 14.00
CA GLU A 119 -6.57 -25.91 14.50
C GLU A 119 -6.13 -25.34 15.86
N CYS A 120 -6.27 -24.02 16.08
CA CYS A 120 -6.03 -23.42 17.39
C CYS A 120 -7.02 -23.93 18.45
N VAL A 121 -8.31 -24.10 18.11
CA VAL A 121 -9.34 -24.64 19.01
C VAL A 121 -9.08 -26.12 19.32
N ALA A 122 -8.73 -26.93 18.32
CA ALA A 122 -8.35 -28.34 18.49
C ALA A 122 -7.15 -28.53 19.43
N ARG A 123 -6.23 -27.55 19.45
CA ARG A 123 -5.07 -27.49 20.37
C ARG A 123 -5.38 -26.90 21.75
N GLY A 124 -6.61 -26.45 22.01
CA GLY A 124 -6.99 -25.75 23.25
C GLY A 124 -6.43 -24.33 23.37
N LYS A 125 -6.08 -23.70 22.23
CA LYS A 125 -5.35 -22.43 22.09
C LYS A 125 -6.15 -21.37 21.32
N GLU A 126 -7.48 -21.34 21.47
CA GLU A 126 -8.42 -20.42 20.82
C GLU A 126 -7.95 -18.94 20.83
N GLY A 127 -7.49 -18.46 21.99
CA GLY A 127 -6.94 -17.11 22.17
C GLY A 127 -5.60 -16.83 21.45
N ILE A 128 -5.03 -17.81 20.73
CA ILE A 128 -3.97 -17.59 19.71
C ILE A 128 -4.60 -17.38 18.34
N GLY A 129 -5.59 -18.19 17.95
CA GLY A 129 -6.23 -18.13 16.63
C GLY A 129 -6.73 -16.72 16.30
N GLN A 130 -7.46 -16.09 17.23
CA GLN A 130 -7.90 -14.69 17.07
C GLN A 130 -6.71 -13.71 16.95
N ARG A 131 -5.64 -13.89 17.75
CA ARG A 131 -4.43 -13.04 17.68
C ARG A 131 -3.67 -13.23 16.36
N LEU A 132 -3.69 -14.44 15.79
CA LEU A 132 -3.07 -14.78 14.52
C LEU A 132 -3.84 -14.15 13.35
N VAL A 133 -5.18 -14.24 13.36
CA VAL A 133 -6.05 -13.55 12.40
C VAL A 133 -5.87 -12.04 12.49
N SER A 134 -5.88 -11.45 13.69
CA SER A 134 -5.63 -10.01 13.88
C SER A 134 -4.23 -9.56 13.41
N ALA A 135 -3.18 -10.33 13.75
CA ALA A 135 -1.81 -10.05 13.32
C ALA A 135 -1.60 -10.23 11.80
N SER A 136 -2.41 -11.06 11.14
CA SER A 136 -2.42 -11.18 9.68
C SER A 136 -3.18 -10.01 9.06
N LEU A 137 -4.46 -9.84 9.41
CA LEU A 137 -5.33 -8.87 8.76
C LEU A 137 -4.94 -7.41 9.04
N PHE A 138 -4.67 -7.04 10.30
CA PHE A 138 -4.39 -5.64 10.63
C PHE A 138 -2.91 -5.28 10.48
N LEU A 139 -2.00 -6.03 11.13
CA LEU A 139 -0.58 -5.67 11.17
C LEU A 139 0.15 -5.82 9.83
N ARG A 140 -0.37 -6.64 8.92
CA ARG A 140 0.30 -6.97 7.64
C ARG A 140 -0.42 -6.53 6.39
N PHE A 141 -1.75 -6.34 6.47
CA PHE A 141 -2.56 -5.92 5.33
C PHE A 141 -3.19 -4.54 5.54
N LEU A 142 -4.21 -4.41 6.40
CA LEU A 142 -5.00 -3.17 6.53
C LEU A 142 -4.19 -1.98 7.06
N CYS A 143 -3.45 -2.10 8.17
CA CYS A 143 -2.70 -0.96 8.71
C CYS A 143 -1.53 -0.55 7.81
N PRO A 144 -0.74 -1.47 7.19
CA PRO A 144 0.22 -1.11 6.15
C PRO A 144 -0.40 -0.42 4.94
N ALA A 145 -1.59 -0.82 4.49
CA ALA A 145 -2.31 -0.15 3.42
C ALA A 145 -2.73 1.28 3.79
N VAL A 146 -3.23 1.50 5.02
CA VAL A 146 -3.51 2.87 5.51
C VAL A 146 -2.22 3.70 5.60
N MET A 147 -1.12 3.15 6.11
CA MET A 147 0.16 3.89 6.24
C MET A 147 0.85 4.21 4.91
N SER A 148 0.64 3.41 3.87
CA SER A 148 1.37 3.51 2.60
C SER A 148 0.49 3.13 1.40
N PRO A 149 -0.62 3.87 1.18
CA PRO A 149 -1.69 3.47 0.26
C PRO A 149 -1.24 3.33 -1.20
N SER A 150 -0.26 4.12 -1.65
CA SER A 150 0.33 4.01 -2.98
C SER A 150 1.02 2.66 -3.24
N LEU A 151 1.48 1.95 -2.19
CA LEU A 151 2.07 0.60 -2.31
C LEU A 151 1.00 -0.51 -2.41
N PHE A 152 -0.25 -0.18 -2.13
CA PHE A 152 -1.40 -1.09 -2.17
C PHE A 152 -2.42 -0.71 -3.27
N GLY A 153 -2.05 0.21 -4.17
CA GLY A 153 -2.87 0.65 -5.30
C GLY A 153 -4.01 1.63 -4.97
N LEU A 154 -4.23 1.95 -3.69
CA LEU A 154 -5.36 2.76 -3.22
C LEU A 154 -5.34 4.20 -3.75
N ILE A 155 -4.16 4.76 -4.02
CA ILE A 155 -3.95 6.08 -4.65
C ILE A 155 -2.75 6.03 -5.63
N GLN A 156 -2.76 6.87 -6.66
CA GLN A 156 -1.68 6.91 -7.67
C GLN A 156 -0.50 7.79 -7.26
N GLU A 157 -0.75 8.89 -6.55
CA GLU A 157 0.30 9.80 -6.06
C GLU A 157 0.75 9.43 -4.63
N TYR A 158 1.88 9.99 -4.19
CA TYR A 158 2.33 9.84 -2.79
C TYR A 158 1.66 10.91 -1.91
N PRO A 159 1.20 10.57 -0.69
CA PRO A 159 0.58 11.55 0.20
C PRO A 159 1.55 12.69 0.57
N SER A 160 1.01 13.87 0.90
CA SER A 160 1.80 14.96 1.49
C SER A 160 2.40 14.54 2.84
N GLU A 161 3.43 15.23 3.34
CA GLU A 161 4.02 14.93 4.66
C GLU A 161 2.99 15.03 5.80
N ALA A 162 2.04 15.97 5.71
CA ALA A 162 0.94 16.09 6.65
C ALA A 162 -0.07 14.94 6.51
N THR A 163 -0.47 14.59 5.29
CA THR A 163 -1.38 13.47 5.02
C THR A 163 -0.78 12.13 5.47
N ALA A 164 0.49 11.88 5.17
CA ALA A 164 1.21 10.69 5.60
C ALA A 164 1.31 10.62 7.15
N ARG A 165 1.45 11.76 7.82
CA ARG A 165 1.41 11.85 9.28
C ARG A 165 0.02 11.50 9.83
N THR A 166 -1.06 12.01 9.24
CA THR A 166 -2.45 11.65 9.58
C THR A 166 -2.69 10.15 9.39
N LEU A 167 -2.38 9.60 8.21
CA LEU A 167 -2.51 8.17 7.90
C LEU A 167 -1.72 7.29 8.89
N THR A 168 -0.51 7.70 9.27
CA THR A 168 0.30 7.01 10.29
C THR A 168 -0.37 7.00 11.68
N LEU A 169 -1.08 8.08 12.04
CA LEU A 169 -1.80 8.18 13.31
C LEU A 169 -3.07 7.32 13.29
N VAL A 170 -3.84 7.35 12.21
CA VAL A 170 -5.03 6.49 12.01
C VAL A 170 -4.63 5.02 12.08
N ALA A 171 -3.65 4.59 11.29
CA ALA A 171 -3.16 3.22 11.31
C ALA A 171 -2.66 2.79 12.70
N LYS A 172 -2.04 3.68 13.48
CA LYS A 172 -1.63 3.40 14.86
C LYS A 172 -2.82 3.21 15.81
N VAL A 173 -3.89 3.98 15.66
CA VAL A 173 -5.12 3.82 16.47
C VAL A 173 -5.79 2.49 16.13
N ILE A 174 -6.06 2.23 14.84
CA ILE A 174 -6.65 0.97 14.36
C ILE A 174 -5.79 -0.24 14.78
N GLN A 175 -4.46 -0.11 14.73
CA GLN A 175 -3.56 -1.16 15.17
C GLN A 175 -3.65 -1.44 16.68
N ASN A 176 -3.84 -0.42 17.52
CA ASN A 176 -4.03 -0.62 18.96
C ASN A 176 -5.39 -1.25 19.28
N LEU A 177 -6.44 -0.86 18.55
CA LEU A 177 -7.76 -1.47 18.63
C LEU A 177 -7.69 -2.97 18.31
N ALA A 178 -7.04 -3.34 17.20
CA ALA A 178 -6.85 -4.73 16.78
C ALA A 178 -5.94 -5.57 17.70
N ASN A 179 -5.04 -4.93 18.48
CA ASN A 179 -4.25 -5.59 19.52
C ASN A 179 -4.97 -5.68 20.87
N PHE A 180 -6.15 -5.07 21.02
CA PHE A 180 -6.86 -4.92 22.30
C PHE A 180 -6.01 -4.23 23.39
N THR A 181 -5.28 -3.17 23.00
CA THR A 181 -4.38 -2.41 23.90
C THR A 181 -4.66 -0.91 23.88
N THR A 182 -4.59 -0.26 25.04
CA THR A 182 -4.67 1.20 25.17
C THR A 182 -3.30 1.88 25.12
N PHE A 183 -3.29 3.20 24.84
CA PHE A 183 -2.10 4.03 24.88
C PHE A 183 -1.68 4.30 26.34
N GLY A 184 -0.50 3.80 26.72
CA GLY A 184 0.14 4.07 28.01
C GLY A 184 1.17 5.21 27.96
N GLU A 185 1.90 5.42 29.07
CA GLU A 185 2.81 6.56 29.31
C GLU A 185 3.77 6.90 28.16
N LYS A 186 4.27 5.89 27.43
CA LYS A 186 5.19 6.07 26.29
C LYS A 186 4.59 6.90 25.15
N GLU A 187 3.27 6.89 24.99
CA GLU A 187 2.53 7.60 23.95
C GLU A 187 1.39 8.43 24.56
N ALA A 188 1.61 9.05 25.73
CA ALA A 188 0.58 9.77 26.49
C ALA A 188 -0.20 10.83 25.70
N TYR A 189 0.38 11.40 24.63
CA TYR A 189 -0.29 12.32 23.71
C TYR A 189 -1.48 11.69 22.95
N MET A 190 -1.50 10.36 22.80
CA MET A 190 -2.61 9.59 22.22
C MET A 190 -3.67 9.15 23.25
N GLY A 191 -3.47 9.43 24.55
CA GLY A 191 -4.32 8.91 25.63
C GLY A 191 -5.80 9.27 25.52
N PHE A 192 -6.13 10.38 24.84
CA PHE A 192 -7.50 10.80 24.54
C PHE A 192 -8.27 9.83 23.61
N MET A 193 -7.57 8.91 22.92
CA MET A 193 -8.18 7.86 22.12
C MET A 193 -8.52 6.58 22.90
N ASN A 194 -8.11 6.46 24.18
CA ASN A 194 -8.35 5.23 24.95
C ASN A 194 -9.85 4.91 25.11
N GLU A 195 -10.69 5.93 25.30
CA GLU A 195 -12.16 5.78 25.33
C GLU A 195 -12.71 5.20 24.02
N PHE A 196 -12.23 5.68 22.87
CA PHE A 196 -12.60 5.14 21.55
C PHE A 196 -12.17 3.67 21.40
N LEU A 197 -10.97 3.32 21.89
CA LEU A 197 -10.46 1.95 21.86
C LEU A 197 -11.31 1.01 22.74
N GLU A 198 -11.59 1.43 23.97
CA GLU A 198 -12.39 0.69 24.95
C GLU A 198 -13.85 0.50 24.48
N HIS A 199 -14.42 1.50 23.82
CA HIS A 199 -15.79 1.42 23.26
C HIS A 199 -15.89 0.40 22.11
N ASN A 200 -14.89 0.35 21.23
CA ASN A 200 -14.94 -0.42 19.98
C ASN A 200 -14.36 -1.85 20.06
N TRP A 201 -13.86 -2.31 21.22
CA TRP A 201 -13.32 -3.67 21.37
C TRP A 201 -14.34 -4.78 21.07
N SER A 202 -15.61 -4.62 21.46
CA SER A 202 -16.67 -5.59 21.14
C SER A 202 -16.90 -5.71 19.63
N THR A 203 -16.98 -4.56 18.94
CA THR A 203 -17.12 -4.47 17.48
C THR A 203 -15.91 -5.09 16.76
N MET A 204 -14.69 -4.79 17.22
CA MET A 204 -13.45 -5.38 16.69
C MET A 204 -13.41 -6.90 16.88
N MET A 205 -13.88 -7.40 18.02
CA MET A 205 -13.96 -8.84 18.28
C MET A 205 -14.98 -9.54 17.37
N ALA A 206 -16.17 -8.95 17.20
CA ALA A 206 -17.20 -9.48 16.31
C ALA A 206 -16.74 -9.50 14.84
N PHE A 207 -16.06 -8.45 14.38
CA PHE A 207 -15.44 -8.40 13.06
C PHE A 207 -14.41 -9.53 12.88
N LEU A 208 -13.47 -9.70 13.83
CA LEU A 208 -12.45 -10.76 13.79
C LEU A 208 -13.01 -12.18 13.84
N GLN A 209 -14.21 -12.37 14.38
CA GLN A 209 -14.95 -13.64 14.34
C GLN A 209 -15.65 -13.82 12.98
N SER A 210 -16.27 -12.77 12.45
CA SER A 210 -17.00 -12.80 11.17
C SER A 210 -16.09 -13.12 9.98
N VAL A 211 -14.90 -12.50 9.89
CA VAL A 211 -13.91 -12.74 8.82
C VAL A 211 -13.14 -14.07 8.94
N ALA A 212 -13.41 -14.85 9.99
CA ALA A 212 -12.86 -16.19 10.20
C ALA A 212 -13.96 -17.27 10.23
N ASN A 213 -15.17 -16.95 9.78
CA ASN A 213 -16.27 -17.89 9.60
C ASN A 213 -16.53 -18.11 8.10
N PRO A 214 -16.37 -19.32 7.55
CA PRO A 214 -16.56 -19.56 6.12
C PRO A 214 -18.03 -19.51 5.70
N GLU A 215 -18.98 -19.71 6.63
CA GLU A 215 -20.41 -19.58 6.33
C GLU A 215 -20.81 -18.14 5.98
N SER A 216 -20.10 -17.14 6.49
CA SER A 216 -20.28 -15.72 6.14
C SER A 216 -20.00 -15.42 4.66
N SER A 217 -19.16 -16.23 4.00
CA SER A 217 -18.60 -15.95 2.67
C SER A 217 -19.18 -16.82 1.55
N ALA A 218 -20.29 -17.53 1.79
CA ALA A 218 -20.85 -18.52 0.87
C ALA A 218 -21.27 -17.98 -0.53
N HIS A 219 -21.32 -16.66 -0.73
CA HIS A 219 -21.70 -16.00 -1.99
C HIS A 219 -20.84 -14.75 -2.31
N MET A 220 -19.55 -14.91 -2.64
CA MET A 220 -18.81 -13.89 -3.41
C MET A 220 -17.74 -14.49 -4.32
N ALA A 221 -17.19 -13.65 -5.22
CA ALA A 221 -16.33 -14.10 -6.32
C ALA A 221 -14.95 -14.58 -5.85
N THR A 222 -14.55 -15.77 -6.32
CA THR A 222 -13.15 -16.21 -6.36
C THR A 222 -12.29 -15.19 -7.12
N TYR A 223 -11.00 -15.09 -6.77
CA TYR A 223 -10.03 -14.25 -7.46
C TYR A 223 -10.00 -14.45 -8.99
N ASP A 224 -10.54 -13.48 -9.72
CA ASP A 224 -10.63 -13.40 -11.18
C ASP A 224 -9.41 -12.70 -11.82
N GLY A 225 -8.33 -12.50 -11.05
CA GLY A 225 -7.14 -11.78 -11.53
C GLY A 225 -6.22 -12.65 -12.38
N TYR A 226 -5.67 -12.04 -13.43
CA TYR A 226 -4.70 -12.69 -14.31
C TYR A 226 -3.33 -12.80 -13.66
N VAL A 227 -2.86 -14.03 -13.40
CA VAL A 227 -1.47 -14.33 -13.01
C VAL A 227 -0.71 -14.79 -14.26
N ASP A 228 0.38 -14.10 -14.60
CA ASP A 228 1.30 -14.56 -15.65
C ASP A 228 2.15 -15.72 -15.12
N LEU A 229 1.61 -16.94 -15.26
CA LEU A 229 2.27 -18.17 -14.81
C LEU A 229 3.64 -18.38 -15.46
N ALA A 230 3.90 -17.85 -16.66
CA ALA A 230 5.20 -17.98 -17.31
C ALA A 230 6.24 -17.04 -16.65
N LEU A 231 5.86 -15.80 -16.35
CA LEU A 231 6.70 -14.84 -15.63
C LEU A 231 6.98 -15.30 -14.19
N GLU A 232 5.97 -15.79 -13.47
CA GLU A 232 6.13 -16.27 -12.10
C GLU A 232 7.01 -17.53 -12.03
N LEU A 233 6.81 -18.51 -12.93
CA LEU A 233 7.67 -19.70 -13.00
C LEU A 233 9.10 -19.35 -13.41
N ALA A 234 9.31 -18.38 -14.32
CA ALA A 234 10.65 -17.91 -14.66
C ALA A 234 11.34 -17.21 -13.47
N THR A 235 10.61 -16.38 -12.73
CA THR A 235 11.10 -15.68 -11.54
C THR A 235 11.45 -16.67 -10.43
N LEU A 236 10.57 -17.65 -10.15
CA LEU A 236 10.82 -18.74 -9.22
C LEU A 236 12.03 -19.59 -9.64
N HIS A 237 12.16 -19.92 -10.93
CA HIS A 237 13.30 -20.68 -11.44
C HIS A 237 14.63 -19.96 -11.21
N LEU A 238 14.70 -18.64 -11.45
CA LEU A 238 15.89 -17.83 -11.20
C LEU A 238 16.25 -17.81 -9.71
N LEU A 239 15.27 -17.48 -8.85
CA LEU A 239 15.46 -17.45 -7.39
C LEU A 239 15.91 -18.80 -6.84
N LEU A 240 15.32 -19.90 -7.32
CA LEU A 240 15.73 -21.24 -6.93
C LEU A 240 17.15 -21.59 -7.43
N CYS A 241 17.53 -21.22 -8.65
CA CYS A 241 18.90 -21.44 -9.13
C CYS A 241 19.94 -20.71 -8.26
N ASP A 242 19.69 -19.46 -7.90
CA ASP A 242 20.56 -18.68 -7.02
C ASP A 242 20.64 -19.30 -5.61
N ILE A 243 19.49 -19.71 -5.03
CA ILE A 243 19.45 -20.39 -3.72
C ILE A 243 20.22 -21.71 -3.77
N PHE A 244 19.93 -22.59 -4.74
CA PHE A 244 20.60 -23.90 -4.87
C PHE A 244 22.11 -23.77 -5.08
N SER A 245 22.59 -22.70 -5.72
CA SER A 245 24.04 -22.42 -5.83
C SER A 245 24.75 -22.22 -4.47
N SER A 246 23.99 -21.94 -3.41
CA SER A 246 24.48 -21.71 -2.04
C SER A 246 24.16 -22.83 -1.04
N LEU A 247 23.34 -23.82 -1.42
CA LEU A 247 23.00 -24.97 -0.58
C LEU A 247 24.13 -26.01 -0.58
N ASP A 248 24.26 -26.76 0.51
CA ASP A 248 25.17 -27.91 0.57
C ASP A 248 24.64 -29.10 -0.24
N GLN A 249 25.54 -29.97 -0.69
CA GLN A 249 25.20 -31.07 -1.59
C GLN A 249 24.20 -32.08 -0.99
N ALA A 250 24.19 -32.31 0.33
CA ALA A 250 23.24 -33.25 0.93
C ALA A 250 21.82 -32.67 0.90
N THR A 251 21.65 -31.39 1.25
CA THR A 251 20.36 -30.68 1.10
C THR A 251 19.92 -30.63 -0.37
N GLN A 252 20.83 -30.50 -1.34
CA GLN A 252 20.47 -30.56 -2.76
C GLN A 252 19.96 -31.96 -3.16
N GLU A 253 20.64 -33.04 -2.74
CA GLU A 253 20.25 -34.42 -3.03
C GLU A 253 18.93 -34.83 -2.33
N GLU A 254 18.66 -34.33 -1.11
CA GLU A 254 17.38 -34.53 -0.41
C GLU A 254 16.17 -33.86 -1.11
N LEU A 255 16.41 -32.89 -2.00
CA LEU A 255 15.37 -32.12 -2.69
C LEU A 255 15.06 -32.61 -4.12
N GLU A 256 15.61 -33.74 -4.57
CA GLU A 256 15.20 -34.35 -5.84
C GLU A 256 13.69 -34.69 -5.84
N PRO A 257 12.92 -34.30 -6.87
CA PRO A 257 13.34 -34.05 -8.27
C PRO A 257 13.78 -32.61 -8.62
N LEU A 258 13.83 -31.68 -7.66
CA LEU A 258 13.95 -30.25 -7.95
C LEU A 258 15.28 -29.82 -8.62
N PRO A 259 16.48 -30.26 -8.17
CA PRO A 259 17.73 -29.97 -8.87
C PRO A 259 17.71 -30.42 -10.34
N THR A 260 17.20 -31.62 -10.61
CA THR A 260 17.07 -32.17 -11.97
C THR A 260 16.15 -31.31 -12.84
N ILE A 261 15.00 -30.86 -12.31
CA ILE A 261 14.06 -29.98 -13.04
C ILE A 261 14.69 -28.62 -13.34
N LEU A 262 15.31 -27.97 -12.34
CA LEU A 262 15.97 -26.67 -12.51
C LEU A 262 17.11 -26.74 -13.54
N THR A 263 17.95 -27.78 -13.46
CA THR A 263 19.04 -28.01 -14.40
C THR A 263 18.53 -28.19 -15.84
N ALA A 264 17.48 -28.99 -16.03
CA ALA A 264 16.88 -29.22 -17.34
C ALA A 264 16.33 -27.93 -17.97
N ILE A 265 15.60 -27.12 -17.20
CA ILE A 265 15.07 -25.81 -17.64
C ILE A 265 16.21 -24.87 -18.07
N ARG A 266 17.26 -24.74 -17.23
CA ARG A 266 18.42 -23.87 -17.49
C ARG A 266 19.19 -24.28 -18.75
N GLU A 267 19.23 -25.57 -19.06
CA GLU A 267 19.94 -26.13 -20.21
C GLU A 267 19.06 -26.26 -21.47
N GLY A 268 17.77 -25.89 -21.39
CA GLY A 268 16.81 -26.01 -22.49
C GLY A 268 16.52 -27.46 -22.89
N THR A 269 16.75 -28.42 -21.98
CA THR A 269 16.54 -29.85 -22.22
C THR A 269 15.16 -30.29 -21.71
N PRO A 270 14.53 -31.31 -22.34
CA PRO A 270 13.24 -31.81 -21.88
C PRO A 270 13.38 -32.44 -20.49
N VAL A 271 12.60 -31.92 -19.52
CA VAL A 271 12.56 -32.43 -18.14
C VAL A 271 12.31 -33.95 -18.14
N PRO A 272 13.18 -34.77 -17.51
CA PRO A 272 13.03 -36.22 -17.55
C PRO A 272 11.70 -36.72 -16.96
N VAL A 273 10.92 -37.46 -17.75
CA VAL A 273 9.61 -38.02 -17.34
C VAL A 273 9.73 -39.07 -16.21
N SER A 274 10.96 -39.46 -15.83
CA SER A 274 11.27 -40.31 -14.68
C SER A 274 11.01 -39.66 -13.31
N VAL A 275 10.57 -38.39 -13.26
CA VAL A 275 10.17 -37.69 -12.02
C VAL A 275 8.91 -38.33 -11.42
N ARG A 276 9.11 -39.40 -10.64
CA ARG A 276 8.10 -39.94 -9.72
C ARG A 276 8.01 -39.05 -8.49
N LEU A 277 7.03 -38.14 -8.49
CA LEU A 277 6.50 -37.55 -7.26
C LEU A 277 6.10 -38.70 -6.33
N SER A 278 6.90 -38.95 -5.30
CA SER A 278 6.86 -40.21 -4.54
C SER A 278 5.85 -40.16 -3.40
N SER A 279 4.56 -40.09 -3.75
CA SER A 279 3.44 -40.11 -2.81
C SER A 279 3.15 -41.53 -2.30
N THR A 280 3.51 -41.76 -1.03
CA THR A 280 2.78 -42.64 -0.08
C THR A 280 2.38 -44.05 -0.57
N THR A 281 3.36 -44.94 -0.76
CA THR A 281 3.35 -46.38 -0.39
C THR A 281 4.74 -46.93 -0.70
N GLU A 282 5.42 -47.72 0.14
CA GLU A 282 5.01 -48.46 1.34
C GLU A 282 5.95 -48.13 2.53
N ARG A 283 5.48 -48.25 3.78
CA ARG A 283 6.35 -48.29 4.98
C ARG A 283 6.02 -49.52 5.83
N SER A 284 6.61 -50.64 5.48
CA SER A 284 6.52 -51.88 6.26
C SER A 284 7.34 -51.78 7.56
N SER A 285 6.63 -51.60 8.68
CA SER A 285 7.02 -52.06 10.02
C SER A 285 8.51 -51.92 10.43
N ALA A 286 8.91 -50.71 10.83
CA ALA A 286 10.03 -50.48 11.75
C ALA A 286 9.72 -49.25 12.62
N GLU A 287 10.22 -49.20 13.86
CA GLU A 287 9.84 -48.20 14.86
C GLU A 287 10.33 -46.78 14.49
N ALA A 288 9.45 -45.78 14.66
CA ALA A 288 9.64 -44.44 14.10
C ALA A 288 10.20 -43.42 15.11
N SER A 289 11.51 -43.44 15.34
CA SER A 289 12.21 -42.30 15.96
C SER A 289 12.46 -41.19 14.91
N LYS A 290 11.66 -40.12 14.94
CA LYS A 290 11.89 -38.94 14.08
C LYS A 290 13.25 -38.29 14.43
N PRO A 291 14.14 -37.97 13.48
CA PRO A 291 15.27 -37.10 13.74
C PRO A 291 14.77 -35.67 14.03
N GLY A 292 15.17 -35.10 15.16
CA GLY A 292 14.82 -33.73 15.53
C GLY A 292 15.68 -32.71 14.76
N PHE A 293 15.07 -31.64 14.26
CA PHE A 293 15.77 -30.55 13.59
C PHE A 293 16.76 -29.85 14.55
N VAL A 294 18.01 -29.72 14.12
CA VAL A 294 19.07 -28.99 14.86
C VAL A 294 19.44 -27.73 14.08
N PRO A 295 19.09 -26.52 14.55
CA PRO A 295 19.40 -25.29 13.82
C PRO A 295 20.92 -25.04 13.77
N PRO A 296 21.47 -24.61 12.62
CA PRO A 296 22.88 -24.21 12.50
C PRO A 296 23.28 -23.15 13.52
N ARG A 297 24.34 -23.42 14.30
CA ARG A 297 24.70 -22.66 15.52
C ARG A 297 25.14 -21.20 15.31
N ASP A 298 25.33 -20.78 14.06
CA ASP A 298 26.11 -19.58 13.70
C ASP A 298 25.34 -18.48 12.95
N LEU A 299 24.00 -18.53 12.91
CA LEU A 299 23.14 -17.47 12.35
C LEU A 299 23.40 -16.07 12.96
N SER A 300 23.97 -16.00 14.16
CA SER A 300 24.39 -14.76 14.83
C SER A 300 25.61 -14.08 14.19
N LYS A 301 26.37 -14.76 13.32
CA LYS A 301 27.61 -14.26 12.70
C LYS A 301 27.39 -13.58 11.34
N HIS A 302 26.25 -13.82 10.69
CA HIS A 302 26.00 -13.42 9.30
C HIS A 302 24.69 -12.63 9.11
N SER A 303 24.35 -11.76 10.07
CA SER A 303 23.22 -10.83 9.96
C SER A 303 23.68 -9.48 9.38
N PRO A 304 23.28 -9.09 8.15
CA PRO A 304 23.59 -7.78 7.56
C PRO A 304 22.63 -6.68 8.03
N LEU A 305 22.23 -6.67 9.31
CA LEU A 305 21.39 -5.60 9.86
C LEU A 305 22.22 -4.43 10.41
N ILE A 306 21.94 -3.25 9.86
CA ILE A 306 22.40 -1.95 10.33
C ILE A 306 21.92 -1.74 11.78
N LYS A 307 22.82 -1.26 12.65
CA LYS A 307 22.54 -1.03 14.08
C LYS A 307 21.60 0.18 14.30
N SER A 308 20.30 -0.04 14.23
CA SER A 308 19.32 0.88 14.84
C SER A 308 19.33 0.71 16.36
N GLN A 309 19.47 1.82 17.11
CA GLN A 309 19.43 1.79 18.58
C GLN A 309 17.98 1.90 19.08
N SER A 310 17.40 0.77 19.49
CA SER A 310 16.22 0.72 20.37
C SER A 310 16.05 -0.70 20.95
N LEU A 311 15.13 -0.84 21.91
CA LEU A 311 14.76 -2.11 22.58
C LEU A 311 15.79 -2.72 23.55
N ILE A 312 16.21 -1.95 24.55
CA ILE A 312 16.75 -2.49 25.82
C ILE A 312 15.97 -1.92 27.02
N SER A 313 14.79 -2.48 27.35
CA SER A 313 14.09 -2.22 28.64
C SER A 313 12.80 -3.04 28.90
N ILE A 314 12.75 -4.35 28.61
CA ILE A 314 11.64 -5.23 29.07
C ILE A 314 12.19 -6.51 29.71
N ARG A 315 13.00 -6.38 30.78
CA ARG A 315 13.61 -7.54 31.45
C ARG A 315 13.82 -7.41 32.96
N ARG A 316 13.08 -6.50 33.64
CA ARG A 316 13.27 -6.24 35.10
C ARG A 316 12.03 -5.90 35.94
N VAL A 317 10.81 -5.92 35.40
CA VAL A 317 9.58 -5.55 36.16
C VAL A 317 8.43 -6.55 35.90
N ARG A 318 8.55 -7.78 36.44
CA ARG A 318 7.40 -8.67 36.73
C ARG A 318 7.75 -9.89 37.61
N SER A 319 8.50 -9.67 38.70
CA SER A 319 8.87 -10.76 39.63
C SER A 319 9.09 -10.27 41.06
N ARG A 320 8.05 -9.69 41.69
CA ARG A 320 7.91 -9.61 43.16
C ARG A 320 6.53 -9.05 43.55
N GLU A 321 5.60 -9.94 43.82
CA GLU A 321 4.43 -9.71 44.67
C GLU A 321 3.89 -11.08 45.08
N ASP A 322 4.30 -11.52 46.27
CA ASP A 322 3.64 -12.46 47.21
C ASP A 322 4.67 -13.10 48.16
N GLY A 323 4.22 -13.40 49.38
CA GLY A 323 4.98 -14.10 50.43
C GLY A 323 4.42 -13.82 51.83
N PRO A 324 4.80 -14.62 52.85
CA PRO A 324 4.63 -14.19 54.24
C PRO A 324 5.89 -14.36 55.13
N GLU A 325 6.30 -13.23 55.69
CA GLU A 325 6.98 -12.92 56.99
C GLU A 325 8.13 -13.74 57.63
N PRO A 326 8.94 -13.13 58.54
CA PRO A 326 10.31 -13.58 58.89
C PRO A 326 10.64 -13.63 60.41
N GLU A 327 11.93 -13.85 60.76
CA GLU A 327 12.66 -13.40 61.99
C GLU A 327 14.10 -14.01 61.96
N PRO A 328 15.14 -13.47 62.65
CA PRO A 328 15.61 -12.06 62.70
C PRO A 328 17.09 -11.91 62.24
N ALA A 329 17.66 -10.69 62.34
CA ALA A 329 18.99 -10.30 61.83
C ALA A 329 20.17 -10.52 62.82
N PRO A 330 21.44 -10.22 62.42
CA PRO A 330 21.95 -8.85 62.67
C PRO A 330 22.90 -8.24 61.59
N GLU A 331 23.08 -6.92 61.70
CA GLU A 331 23.99 -6.02 60.95
C GLU A 331 24.82 -5.19 61.98
N PRO A 332 25.67 -4.18 61.65
CA PRO A 332 26.53 -3.92 60.47
C PRO A 332 27.99 -3.51 60.86
N SER A 333 28.86 -3.20 59.87
CA SER A 333 30.03 -2.30 60.04
C SER A 333 30.61 -1.77 58.69
N PRO A 334 31.37 -0.65 58.65
CA PRO A 334 31.28 0.29 57.51
C PRO A 334 32.58 0.77 56.81
N ARG A 335 32.46 1.06 55.49
CA ARG A 335 33.13 2.11 54.65
C ARG A 335 34.69 2.20 54.59
N PRO A 336 35.25 2.58 53.42
CA PRO A 336 35.65 3.98 53.21
C PRO A 336 35.26 4.54 51.81
N SER A 337 35.89 5.63 51.35
CA SER A 337 35.36 6.53 50.30
C SER A 337 36.42 7.14 49.34
N ARG A 338 35.94 7.96 48.37
CA ARG A 338 36.65 8.65 47.26
C ARG A 338 36.86 7.76 46.01
N GLU A 339 36.96 8.30 44.79
CA GLU A 339 37.09 9.72 44.38
C GLU A 339 36.29 10.07 43.10
N ARG A 340 35.99 11.35 42.89
CA ARG A 340 35.35 11.87 41.65
C ARG A 340 36.42 12.39 40.67
N ARG A 341 36.19 12.21 39.36
CA ARG A 341 36.87 12.99 38.30
C ARG A 341 35.84 13.56 37.33
N ASN A 342 36.04 14.83 36.94
CA ASN A 342 35.27 15.47 35.87
C ASN A 342 35.81 15.03 34.50
N VAL A 343 34.92 14.93 33.51
CA VAL A 343 35.26 14.96 32.08
C VAL A 343 34.26 15.92 31.42
N GLN A 344 34.74 16.81 30.55
CA GLN A 344 33.89 17.83 29.93
C GLN A 344 33.10 17.31 28.73
N ARG A 345 31.95 17.95 28.49
CA ARG A 345 30.92 17.57 27.50
C ARG A 345 31.14 18.34 26.21
N THR A 346 31.61 17.68 25.16
CA THR A 346 31.54 18.22 23.79
C THR A 346 30.11 18.09 23.25
N GLN A 347 29.63 19.13 22.56
CA GLN A 347 28.35 19.13 21.88
C GLN A 347 28.58 19.10 20.36
N SER A 348 27.70 18.42 19.63
CA SER A 348 27.57 18.56 18.18
C SER A 348 26.10 18.39 17.78
N VAL A 349 25.46 19.50 17.42
CA VAL A 349 24.09 19.57 16.90
C VAL A 349 24.17 19.99 15.42
N PRO A 350 23.56 19.23 14.49
CA PRO A 350 23.36 19.71 13.12
C PRO A 350 22.02 20.46 13.03
N ALA A 351 22.07 21.79 12.97
CA ALA A 351 20.92 22.63 12.62
C ALA A 351 20.88 22.86 11.09
N GLN A 352 19.69 22.91 10.51
CA GLN A 352 19.50 23.20 9.08
C GLN A 352 19.57 24.70 8.79
N SER A 353 20.11 25.11 7.64
CA SER A 353 19.28 25.66 6.53
C SER A 353 20.06 26.33 5.38
N LYS A 354 19.52 26.14 4.17
CA LYS A 354 19.44 27.06 3.00
C LYS A 354 20.66 27.92 2.61
N ALA A 355 21.28 27.56 1.49
CA ALA A 355 21.82 28.51 0.50
C ALA A 355 21.48 28.01 -0.92
N ALA A 356 21.13 28.92 -1.85
CA ALA A 356 20.47 28.54 -3.12
C ALA A 356 21.44 28.41 -4.32
N ARG A 357 21.22 27.37 -5.15
CA ARG A 357 21.94 27.17 -6.42
C ARG A 357 21.19 27.85 -7.58
N ARG A 358 21.66 29.01 -8.03
CA ARG A 358 21.30 29.60 -9.34
C ARG A 358 22.55 29.70 -10.23
N LEU A 359 22.71 28.77 -11.18
CA LEU A 359 23.58 29.00 -12.34
C LEU A 359 22.76 29.69 -13.44
N ARG A 360 23.37 30.64 -14.15
CA ARG A 360 22.77 31.32 -15.30
C ARG A 360 23.74 31.28 -16.49
N LYS A 361 23.20 31.11 -17.70
CA LYS A 361 23.95 30.99 -18.97
C LYS A 361 24.79 32.24 -19.29
N GLN A 362 25.97 32.02 -19.88
CA GLN A 362 26.55 32.69 -21.05
C GLN A 362 27.77 31.83 -21.47
N SER A 363 27.91 31.22 -22.66
CA SER A 363 27.72 31.60 -24.08
C SER A 363 28.89 32.41 -24.66
N SER A 364 29.57 31.85 -25.67
CA SER A 364 30.72 32.46 -26.36
C SER A 364 30.48 32.60 -27.86
N ALA A 365 30.80 33.80 -28.37
CA ALA A 365 30.91 34.22 -29.77
C ALA A 365 31.72 35.56 -29.74
N GLU A 366 32.47 36.02 -30.75
CA GLU A 366 32.71 35.53 -32.12
C GLU A 366 34.09 36.03 -32.64
N HIS A 367 34.41 35.83 -33.92
CA HIS A 367 35.67 36.28 -34.57
C HIS A 367 35.69 37.77 -34.97
N VAL A 368 36.89 38.32 -35.27
CA VAL A 368 37.29 39.08 -36.51
C VAL A 368 38.78 39.52 -36.38
N ALA A 369 39.47 39.94 -37.47
CA ALA A 369 40.93 40.14 -37.52
C ALA A 369 41.43 41.31 -38.41
N GLU A 370 42.71 41.71 -38.21
CA GLU A 370 43.63 42.56 -39.05
C GLU A 370 43.29 44.06 -39.34
N PRO A 371 44.25 44.91 -39.82
CA PRO A 371 45.73 45.03 -39.67
C PRO A 371 46.09 46.45 -39.10
N PRO A 372 47.16 47.22 -39.47
CA PRO A 372 48.60 47.00 -39.81
C PRO A 372 49.55 47.60 -38.71
N GLY A 373 50.85 47.96 -38.84
CA GLY A 373 51.92 47.71 -39.84
C GLY A 373 52.64 48.98 -40.40
N GLU A 374 53.89 49.29 -39.98
CA GLU A 374 54.82 50.30 -40.58
C GLU A 374 56.31 50.03 -40.21
N ASP A 375 57.30 50.61 -40.93
CA ASP A 375 58.74 50.17 -41.04
C ASP A 375 59.79 50.82 -40.08
N VAL A 376 61.13 50.57 -40.11
CA VAL A 376 62.17 51.02 -41.09
C VAL A 376 63.59 50.40 -40.87
N ALA A 377 64.32 50.05 -41.96
CA ALA A 377 65.80 49.86 -42.16
C ALA A 377 66.58 48.76 -41.37
N SER A 378 67.34 47.79 -41.95
CA SER A 378 68.52 47.74 -42.87
C SER A 378 69.91 47.73 -42.16
N GLY A 379 70.91 46.88 -42.47
CA GLY A 379 71.03 45.73 -43.40
C GLY A 379 72.49 45.16 -43.53
N ALA A 380 72.71 44.14 -44.38
CA ALA A 380 74.01 43.52 -44.79
C ALA A 380 74.76 42.64 -43.73
N SER A 381 75.60 41.61 -44.01
CA SER A 381 76.07 40.92 -45.25
C SER A 381 76.47 39.42 -44.98
N VAL A 382 77.19 38.75 -45.90
CA VAL A 382 77.51 37.29 -45.97
C VAL A 382 78.90 37.08 -46.67
N PRO A 383 79.54 35.87 -46.90
CA PRO A 383 79.12 34.46 -46.70
C PRO A 383 80.16 33.38 -46.19
N ARG A 384 79.63 32.25 -45.67
CA ARG A 384 80.05 30.80 -45.85
C ARG A 384 81.40 30.17 -45.40
N ASP A 385 81.25 28.95 -44.84
CA ASP A 385 82.02 27.68 -44.96
C ASP A 385 83.42 27.45 -44.30
N ALA A 386 83.76 26.16 -44.10
CA ALA A 386 84.81 25.57 -43.25
C ALA A 386 85.95 24.88 -44.11
N PRO A 387 86.79 23.88 -43.68
CA PRO A 387 87.08 23.23 -42.37
C PRO A 387 88.60 22.98 -42.05
N GLY A 388 88.99 22.26 -40.96
CA GLY A 388 90.40 21.78 -40.82
C GLY A 388 90.98 21.16 -39.52
N ARG A 389 90.73 19.86 -39.27
CA ARG A 389 91.59 18.83 -38.58
C ARG A 389 92.84 19.17 -37.67
N SER A 390 92.78 18.70 -36.40
CA SER A 390 93.51 17.50 -35.86
C SER A 390 94.61 17.57 -34.74
N LYS A 391 94.67 16.44 -33.98
CA LYS A 391 95.79 15.79 -33.22
C LYS A 391 96.10 16.09 -31.72
N LEU A 392 95.86 15.03 -30.92
CA LEU A 392 96.70 14.44 -29.84
C LEU A 392 96.64 14.95 -28.36
N ARG A 393 97.04 14.03 -27.47
CA ARG A 393 97.02 13.98 -25.98
C ARG A 393 98.48 14.16 -25.43
N PRO A 394 98.80 14.26 -24.10
CA PRO A 394 98.23 13.45 -22.99
C PRO A 394 98.17 14.05 -21.56
N SER A 395 97.70 13.21 -20.61
CA SER A 395 98.07 13.11 -19.18
C SER A 395 97.49 14.03 -18.08
N ALA A 396 96.57 13.42 -17.30
CA ALA A 396 96.61 13.27 -15.84
C ALA A 396 96.46 14.47 -14.87
N SER A 397 95.27 14.61 -14.28
CA SER A 397 95.09 14.70 -12.80
C SER A 397 93.62 14.41 -12.41
N LEU A 398 93.36 14.18 -11.11
CA LEU A 398 92.11 13.59 -10.58
C LEU A 398 90.99 14.62 -10.34
N PRO A 399 89.72 14.31 -10.68
CA PRO A 399 88.55 15.00 -10.13
C PRO A 399 87.97 14.30 -8.88
N ARG A 400 87.30 15.09 -8.02
CA ARG A 400 86.61 14.64 -6.80
C ARG A 400 85.23 14.03 -7.12
N LYS A 401 84.76 13.11 -6.28
CA LYS A 401 83.38 12.58 -6.32
C LYS A 401 82.42 13.52 -5.58
N SER A 402 81.18 13.65 -6.08
CA SER A 402 80.05 14.27 -5.39
C SER A 402 78.84 13.32 -5.36
N THR A 403 77.81 13.67 -4.58
CA THR A 403 76.86 12.68 -4.03
C THR A 403 75.48 12.72 -4.70
N VAL A 404 75.25 11.87 -5.70
CA VAL A 404 73.91 11.62 -6.29
C VAL A 404 73.75 10.12 -6.62
N PRO A 405 72.80 9.37 -6.03
CA PRO A 405 72.74 7.90 -6.21
C PRO A 405 72.37 7.40 -7.61
N TRP A 406 71.47 8.08 -8.32
CA TRP A 406 70.91 7.59 -9.60
C TRP A 406 71.88 7.68 -10.79
N GLN A 407 72.93 8.52 -10.70
CA GLN A 407 73.83 8.75 -11.84
C GLN A 407 74.75 7.56 -12.16
N ARG A 408 74.81 6.53 -11.31
CA ARG A 408 75.58 5.30 -11.59
C ARG A 408 74.97 4.40 -12.65
N TYR A 409 73.63 4.35 -12.74
CA TYR A 409 72.94 3.42 -13.65
C TYR A 409 72.99 3.83 -15.13
N ALA A 410 73.47 5.04 -15.44
CA ALA A 410 73.66 5.50 -16.82
C ALA A 410 75.01 5.05 -17.42
N GLU A 411 76.06 4.90 -16.61
CA GLU A 411 77.42 4.60 -17.11
C GLU A 411 77.67 3.10 -17.31
N GLU A 412 77.01 2.22 -16.54
CA GLU A 412 77.11 0.75 -16.74
C GLU A 412 76.25 0.23 -17.91
N ALA A 413 75.29 1.01 -18.41
CA ALA A 413 74.40 0.62 -19.51
C ALA A 413 75.03 0.70 -20.92
N ALA A 414 76.24 1.24 -21.05
CA ALA A 414 76.88 1.55 -22.33
C ALA A 414 77.77 0.43 -22.92
N ALA A 415 77.76 -0.77 -22.33
CA ALA A 415 78.74 -1.84 -22.64
C ALA A 415 78.10 -3.24 -22.84
N GLY A 416 77.12 -3.36 -23.73
CA GLY A 416 76.61 -4.67 -24.17
C GLY A 416 75.52 -4.60 -25.25
N PRO A 417 75.49 -5.52 -26.24
CA PRO A 417 74.47 -5.50 -27.29
C PRO A 417 73.12 -6.03 -26.75
N SER A 418 72.16 -5.14 -26.45
CA SER A 418 70.83 -5.53 -25.95
C SER A 418 69.70 -4.50 -26.20
N GLU A 419 69.58 -4.00 -27.43
CA GLU A 419 68.47 -3.10 -27.83
C GLU A 419 67.06 -3.76 -27.84
N LEU A 420 66.96 -5.07 -27.58
CA LEU A 420 65.73 -5.88 -27.76
C LEU A 420 64.98 -6.25 -26.47
N TYR A 421 65.30 -5.64 -25.32
CA TYR A 421 64.60 -5.90 -24.05
C TYR A 421 64.01 -4.66 -23.35
N ALA A 422 64.57 -3.47 -23.52
CA ALA A 422 64.04 -2.24 -22.90
C ALA A 422 62.65 -1.82 -23.45
N MET A 423 62.34 -2.17 -24.70
CA MET A 423 61.08 -1.80 -25.36
C MET A 423 59.86 -2.60 -24.87
N ARG A 424 60.05 -3.88 -24.49
CA ARG A 424 58.93 -4.81 -24.23
C ARG A 424 57.97 -4.36 -23.10
N PRO A 425 58.43 -3.78 -21.97
CA PRO A 425 57.52 -3.27 -20.94
C PRO A 425 56.74 -2.05 -21.43
N LEU A 426 57.40 -1.11 -22.11
CA LEU A 426 56.79 0.11 -22.65
C LEU A 426 55.74 -0.22 -23.72
N GLU A 427 56.02 -1.15 -24.63
CA GLU A 427 55.03 -1.68 -25.58
C GLU A 427 53.82 -2.31 -24.87
N LYS A 428 54.05 -3.10 -23.80
CA LYS A 428 52.96 -3.71 -23.03
C LYS A 428 52.06 -2.66 -22.38
N HIS A 429 52.64 -1.59 -21.82
CA HIS A 429 51.87 -0.48 -21.28
C HIS A 429 51.15 0.33 -22.38
N GLY A 430 51.78 0.55 -23.54
CA GLY A 430 51.16 1.20 -24.70
C GLY A 430 49.91 0.47 -25.18
N ARG A 431 50.01 -0.85 -25.41
CA ARG A 431 48.88 -1.70 -25.82
C ARG A 431 47.74 -1.71 -24.79
N LEU A 432 48.06 -1.64 -23.49
CA LEU A 432 47.06 -1.59 -22.42
C LEU A 432 46.35 -0.22 -22.35
N ILE A 433 47.08 0.88 -22.57
CA ILE A 433 46.48 2.23 -22.72
C ILE A 433 45.58 2.29 -23.96
N GLU A 434 45.96 1.65 -25.05
CA GLU A 434 45.17 1.58 -26.29
C GLU A 434 43.90 0.73 -26.14
N ALA A 435 43.99 -0.41 -25.44
CA ALA A 435 42.83 -1.21 -25.07
C ALA A 435 41.83 -0.42 -24.20
N LEU A 436 42.31 0.25 -23.14
CA LEU A 436 41.47 1.11 -22.29
C LEU A 436 40.85 2.28 -23.07
N ARG A 437 41.56 2.86 -24.04
CA ARG A 437 41.01 3.90 -24.92
C ARG A 437 39.87 3.36 -25.80
N LYS A 438 39.99 2.13 -26.32
CA LYS A 438 38.91 1.47 -27.08
C LYS A 438 37.72 1.18 -26.18
N GLU A 439 37.94 0.62 -25.00
CA GLU A 439 36.89 0.31 -24.02
C GLU A 439 36.13 1.57 -23.56
N VAL A 440 36.83 2.69 -23.35
CA VAL A 440 36.21 4.00 -23.06
C VAL A 440 35.46 4.56 -24.27
N ALA A 441 35.91 4.30 -25.50
CA ALA A 441 35.17 4.71 -26.71
C ALA A 441 33.86 3.91 -26.86
N GLU A 442 33.92 2.59 -26.75
CA GLU A 442 32.73 1.71 -26.78
C GLU A 442 31.75 2.04 -25.64
N SER A 443 32.27 2.34 -24.44
CA SER A 443 31.42 2.71 -23.29
C SER A 443 30.71 4.05 -23.51
N ARG A 444 31.34 5.01 -24.20
CA ARG A 444 30.70 6.27 -24.61
C ARG A 444 29.69 6.09 -25.74
N GLU A 445 29.86 5.08 -26.59
CA GLU A 445 28.90 4.72 -27.63
C GLU A 445 27.64 4.10 -27.01
N ARG A 446 27.81 3.10 -26.14
CA ARG A 446 26.73 2.52 -25.30
C ARG A 446 26.00 3.57 -24.47
N GLN A 447 26.71 4.57 -23.92
CA GLN A 447 26.10 5.69 -23.21
C GLN A 447 25.18 6.51 -24.12
N ARG A 448 25.60 6.86 -25.35
CA ARG A 448 24.76 7.61 -26.30
C ARG A 448 23.55 6.81 -26.77
N GLU A 449 23.70 5.50 -26.95
CA GLU A 449 22.56 4.62 -27.27
C GLU A 449 21.54 4.57 -26.11
N ALA A 450 22.01 4.59 -24.86
CA ALA A 450 21.15 4.67 -23.69
C ALA A 450 20.47 6.06 -23.58
N GLU A 451 21.21 7.15 -23.78
CA GLU A 451 20.67 8.52 -23.81
C GLU A 451 19.58 8.67 -24.89
N ALA A 452 19.84 8.20 -26.12
CA ALA A 452 18.85 8.22 -27.20
C ALA A 452 17.60 7.36 -26.92
N ARG A 453 17.73 6.25 -26.17
CA ARG A 453 16.59 5.44 -25.71
C ARG A 453 15.77 6.16 -24.64
N VAL A 454 16.42 6.93 -23.74
CA VAL A 454 15.74 7.77 -22.75
C VAL A 454 14.98 8.90 -23.45
N ASP A 455 15.60 9.62 -24.39
CA ASP A 455 14.94 10.69 -25.16
C ASP A 455 13.69 10.18 -25.90
N ALA A 456 13.76 8.98 -26.49
CA ALA A 456 12.64 8.33 -27.15
C ALA A 456 11.52 7.93 -26.17
N ALA A 457 11.86 7.35 -25.01
CA ALA A 457 10.90 7.00 -23.97
C ALA A 457 10.23 8.24 -23.36
N GLU A 458 10.97 9.33 -23.16
CA GLU A 458 10.39 10.62 -22.76
C GLU A 458 9.43 11.18 -23.82
N ALA A 459 9.75 11.04 -25.12
CA ALA A 459 8.86 11.48 -26.19
C ALA A 459 7.54 10.69 -26.19
N GLN A 460 7.59 9.37 -25.99
CA GLN A 460 6.40 8.53 -25.85
C GLN A 460 5.59 8.91 -24.60
N HIS A 461 6.23 9.11 -23.45
CA HIS A 461 5.55 9.52 -22.21
C HIS A 461 4.93 10.93 -22.30
N ARG A 462 5.56 11.85 -23.05
CA ARG A 462 4.96 13.16 -23.39
C ARG A 462 3.71 13.02 -24.25
N GLY A 463 3.68 12.08 -25.20
CA GLY A 463 2.50 11.76 -26.00
C GLY A 463 1.35 11.21 -25.17
N LEU A 464 1.60 10.16 -24.37
CA LEU A 464 0.59 9.56 -23.48
C LEU A 464 -0.03 10.58 -22.51
N ARG A 465 0.75 11.55 -22.00
CA ARG A 465 0.22 12.65 -21.18
C ARG A 465 -0.70 13.62 -21.93
N GLN A 466 -0.50 13.82 -23.23
CA GLN A 466 -1.39 14.64 -24.05
C GLN A 466 -2.72 13.91 -24.33
N GLU A 467 -2.67 12.61 -24.59
CA GLU A 467 -3.86 11.76 -24.73
C GLU A 467 -4.66 11.69 -23.42
N GLN A 468 -3.98 11.49 -22.29
CA GLN A 468 -4.59 11.51 -20.96
C GLN A 468 -5.27 12.86 -20.64
N ALA A 469 -4.66 13.99 -21.02
CA ALA A 469 -5.24 15.31 -20.86
C ALA A 469 -6.50 15.52 -21.73
N GLN A 470 -6.48 15.05 -22.99
CA GLN A 470 -7.66 15.10 -23.87
C GLN A 470 -8.82 14.26 -23.33
N HIS A 471 -8.55 13.06 -22.80
CA HIS A 471 -9.57 12.24 -22.16
C HIS A 471 -10.12 12.86 -20.87
N HIS A 472 -9.28 13.56 -20.09
CA HIS A 472 -9.75 14.30 -18.91
C HIS A 472 -10.69 15.46 -19.29
N GLU A 473 -10.34 16.24 -20.33
CA GLU A 473 -11.20 17.31 -20.86
C GLU A 473 -12.53 16.77 -21.41
N GLN A 474 -12.52 15.61 -22.09
CA GLN A 474 -13.74 14.91 -22.52
C GLN A 474 -14.62 14.48 -21.34
N LEU A 475 -14.03 13.93 -20.27
CA LEU A 475 -14.74 13.49 -19.08
C LEU A 475 -15.39 14.66 -18.33
N GLU A 476 -14.68 15.77 -18.14
CA GLU A 476 -15.25 16.96 -17.50
C GLU A 476 -16.35 17.62 -18.37
N HIS A 477 -16.24 17.58 -19.69
CA HIS A 477 -17.34 18.02 -20.57
C HIS A 477 -18.59 17.14 -20.42
N LEU A 478 -18.44 15.81 -20.39
CA LEU A 478 -19.54 14.88 -20.14
C LEU A 478 -20.16 15.05 -18.74
N ARG A 479 -19.33 15.34 -17.73
CA ARG A 479 -19.76 15.64 -16.36
C ARG A 479 -20.63 16.90 -16.31
N GLN A 480 -20.23 17.96 -17.02
CA GLN A 480 -21.03 19.18 -17.17
C GLN A 480 -22.38 18.91 -17.84
N GLN A 481 -22.41 18.10 -18.91
CA GLN A 481 -23.66 17.71 -19.57
C GLN A 481 -24.59 16.90 -18.64
N LEU A 482 -24.03 16.05 -17.77
CA LEU A 482 -24.78 15.29 -16.77
C LEU A 482 -25.39 16.21 -15.70
N GLU A 483 -24.64 17.21 -15.23
CA GLU A 483 -25.12 18.20 -14.26
C GLU A 483 -26.21 19.10 -14.85
N GLU A 484 -26.08 19.53 -16.11
CA GLU A 484 -27.15 20.20 -16.85
C GLU A 484 -28.39 19.30 -17.02
N ALA A 485 -28.23 18.00 -17.29
CA ALA A 485 -29.35 17.07 -17.37
C ALA A 485 -30.06 16.90 -16.03
N ASN A 486 -29.31 16.74 -14.94
CA ASN A 486 -29.84 16.58 -13.58
C ASN A 486 -30.56 17.84 -13.09
N THR A 487 -30.02 19.03 -13.33
CA THR A 487 -30.70 20.30 -12.99
C THR A 487 -31.97 20.52 -13.82
N ARG A 488 -32.00 20.11 -15.09
CA ARG A 488 -33.23 20.11 -15.91
C ARG A 488 -34.27 19.13 -15.35
N LEU A 489 -33.88 17.92 -14.95
CA LEU A 489 -34.76 16.92 -14.33
C LEU A 489 -35.33 17.41 -12.98
N ALA A 490 -34.51 17.99 -12.12
CA ALA A 490 -34.95 18.57 -10.84
C ALA A 490 -36.00 19.67 -11.04
N ASN A 491 -35.80 20.56 -12.02
CA ASN A 491 -36.77 21.58 -12.39
C ASN A 491 -38.09 21.00 -12.94
N LEU A 492 -38.05 19.87 -13.66
CA LEU A 492 -39.26 19.16 -14.09
C LEU A 492 -39.98 18.49 -12.92
N GLY A 493 -39.26 17.87 -11.98
CA GLY A 493 -39.83 17.27 -10.76
C GLY A 493 -40.52 18.30 -9.85
N ALA A 494 -39.92 19.49 -9.68
CA ALA A 494 -40.52 20.60 -8.94
C ALA A 494 -41.81 21.11 -9.61
N ARG A 495 -41.88 21.11 -10.94
CA ARG A 495 -43.09 21.46 -11.69
C ARG A 495 -44.17 20.37 -11.60
N LEU A 496 -43.79 19.09 -11.64
CA LEU A 496 -44.71 17.96 -11.52
C LEU A 496 -45.40 17.94 -10.14
N THR A 497 -44.61 17.98 -9.06
CA THR A 497 -45.13 17.99 -7.68
C THR A 497 -46.04 19.20 -7.39
N SER A 498 -45.74 20.36 -7.97
CA SER A 498 -46.62 21.54 -7.93
C SER A 498 -47.96 21.29 -8.65
N ALA A 499 -47.93 20.67 -9.84
CA ALA A 499 -49.15 20.32 -10.59
C ALA A 499 -49.98 19.23 -9.89
N GLU A 500 -49.35 18.24 -9.26
CA GLU A 500 -50.02 17.22 -8.45
C GLU A 500 -50.68 17.83 -7.20
N GLY A 501 -50.00 18.76 -6.53
CA GLY A 501 -50.56 19.51 -5.40
C GLY A 501 -51.79 20.33 -5.79
N ALA A 502 -51.76 20.97 -6.97
CA ALA A 502 -52.94 21.64 -7.53
C ALA A 502 -54.08 20.66 -7.82
N ARG A 503 -53.79 19.55 -8.52
CA ARG A 503 -54.78 18.50 -8.85
C ARG A 503 -55.43 17.91 -7.60
N LYS A 504 -54.67 17.68 -6.53
CA LYS A 504 -55.19 17.21 -5.23
C LYS A 504 -56.14 18.24 -4.60
N LYS A 505 -55.77 19.52 -4.59
CA LYS A 505 -56.60 20.60 -4.06
C LYS A 505 -57.92 20.77 -4.81
N ASP A 506 -57.91 20.57 -6.14
CA ASP A 506 -59.12 20.60 -6.95
C ASP A 506 -59.99 19.34 -6.79
N LEU A 507 -59.40 18.17 -6.53
CA LEU A 507 -60.14 16.97 -6.12
C LEU A 507 -60.85 17.17 -4.76
N GLU A 508 -60.19 17.80 -3.79
CA GLU A 508 -60.76 18.14 -2.48
C GLU A 508 -61.92 19.16 -2.62
N ARG A 509 -61.77 20.16 -3.50
CA ARG A 509 -62.84 21.10 -3.86
C ARG A 509 -64.03 20.41 -4.52
N LEU A 510 -63.80 19.42 -5.39
CA LEU A 510 -64.86 18.66 -6.06
C LEU A 510 -65.69 17.88 -5.02
N LYS A 511 -65.04 17.12 -4.14
CA LYS A 511 -65.69 16.36 -3.05
C LYS A 511 -66.54 17.27 -2.15
N ALA A 512 -65.99 18.41 -1.73
CA ALA A 512 -66.70 19.40 -0.92
C ALA A 512 -67.84 20.11 -1.68
N SER A 513 -67.93 19.96 -3.00
CA SER A 513 -69.06 20.39 -3.84
C SER A 513 -70.13 19.30 -3.92
N GLU A 514 -69.73 18.05 -4.13
CA GLU A 514 -70.65 16.89 -4.11
C GLU A 514 -71.37 16.73 -2.77
N GLU A 515 -70.67 16.89 -1.64
CA GLU A 515 -71.25 16.84 -0.30
C GLU A 515 -72.33 17.90 -0.10
N LYS A 516 -72.13 19.11 -0.65
CA LYS A 516 -73.13 20.18 -0.65
C LYS A 516 -74.31 19.85 -1.57
N GLY A 517 -74.06 19.19 -2.72
CA GLY A 517 -75.10 18.64 -3.59
C GLY A 517 -76.00 17.66 -2.83
N ARG A 518 -75.42 16.61 -2.25
CA ARG A 518 -76.12 15.58 -1.45
C ARG A 518 -76.91 16.19 -0.28
N ALA A 519 -76.37 17.22 0.38
CA ALA A 519 -77.07 17.95 1.45
C ALA A 519 -78.26 18.77 0.94
N LEU A 520 -78.16 19.39 -0.24
CA LEU A 520 -79.26 20.13 -0.87
C LEU A 520 -80.35 19.18 -1.39
N GLU A 521 -79.98 18.04 -1.99
CA GLU A 521 -80.90 16.97 -2.41
C GLU A 521 -81.68 16.40 -1.22
N SER A 522 -80.98 16.12 -0.11
CA SER A 522 -81.59 15.64 1.15
C SER A 522 -82.60 16.66 1.71
N ARG A 523 -82.31 17.96 1.58
CA ARG A 523 -83.20 19.04 2.01
C ARG A 523 -84.38 19.25 1.05
N LEU A 524 -84.19 19.09 -0.26
CA LEU A 524 -85.29 19.07 -1.24
C LEU A 524 -86.25 17.92 -0.93
N SER A 525 -85.72 16.71 -0.74
CA SER A 525 -86.49 15.52 -0.37
C SER A 525 -87.22 15.65 0.98
N ALA A 526 -86.76 16.55 1.86
CA ALA A 526 -87.47 16.90 3.10
C ALA A 526 -88.64 17.85 2.85
N LEU A 527 -88.41 18.93 2.11
CA LEU A 527 -89.47 19.89 1.73
C LEU A 527 -90.55 19.25 0.86
N GLU A 528 -90.20 18.28 0.01
CA GLU A 528 -91.17 17.49 -0.77
C GLU A 528 -92.05 16.60 0.11
N ARG A 529 -91.50 16.01 1.17
CA ARG A 529 -92.28 15.26 2.17
C ARG A 529 -93.21 16.19 2.96
N GLU A 530 -92.70 17.29 3.50
CA GLU A 530 -93.49 18.30 4.22
C GLU A 530 -94.63 18.85 3.35
N HIS A 531 -94.37 19.15 2.07
CA HIS A 531 -95.37 19.60 1.12
C HIS A 531 -96.38 18.49 0.75
N GLY A 532 -95.95 17.23 0.72
CA GLY A 532 -96.82 16.06 0.59
C GLY A 532 -97.74 15.87 1.80
N GLU A 533 -97.21 16.01 3.02
CA GLU A 533 -97.96 15.97 4.29
C GLU A 533 -98.97 17.11 4.39
N LEU A 534 -98.57 18.35 4.05
CA LEU A 534 -99.47 19.50 3.97
C LEU A 534 -100.59 19.31 2.94
N ARG A 535 -100.28 18.76 1.76
CA ARG A 535 -101.30 18.37 0.77
C ARG A 535 -102.23 17.28 1.29
N GLY A 536 -101.72 16.32 2.05
CA GLY A 536 -102.50 15.30 2.74
C GLY A 536 -103.45 15.89 3.79
N ALA A 537 -102.97 16.80 4.63
CA ALA A 537 -103.76 17.50 5.63
C ALA A 537 -104.86 18.38 4.99
N ILE A 538 -104.53 19.11 3.92
CA ILE A 538 -105.51 19.89 3.14
C ILE A 538 -106.57 18.96 2.52
N ALA A 539 -106.18 17.80 1.98
CA ALA A 539 -107.12 16.82 1.43
C ALA A 539 -108.00 16.13 2.51
N GLN A 540 -107.54 16.07 3.76
CA GLN A 540 -108.36 15.64 4.91
C GLN A 540 -109.34 16.74 5.35
N LEU A 541 -108.89 18.00 5.42
CA LEU A 541 -109.70 19.16 5.79
C LEU A 541 -110.79 19.52 4.77
N LEU A 542 -110.56 19.26 3.47
CA LEU A 542 -111.51 19.57 2.39
C LEU A 542 -112.58 18.47 2.18
N GLY A 543 -112.49 17.35 2.88
CA GLY A 543 -113.52 16.29 2.89
C GLY A 543 -113.43 15.27 1.75
N HIS A 544 -113.72 14.02 2.09
CA HIS A 544 -113.87 12.91 1.13
C HIS A 544 -115.24 13.00 0.41
N PRO A 545 -115.33 12.58 -0.88
CA PRO A 545 -115.21 11.16 -1.21
C PRO A 545 -114.49 10.82 -2.53
N GLY A 546 -114.30 9.52 -2.79
CA GLY A 546 -114.14 9.00 -4.16
C GLY A 546 -112.80 8.32 -4.49
N ARG A 547 -112.52 7.13 -3.92
CA ARG A 547 -111.50 6.24 -4.49
C ARG A 547 -112.00 5.68 -5.83
N MET A 548 -111.37 6.10 -6.93
CA MET A 548 -111.43 5.41 -8.23
C MET A 548 -110.01 5.10 -8.70
N ALA A 549 -109.83 3.93 -9.33
CA ALA A 549 -108.51 3.34 -9.53
C ALA A 549 -107.63 4.14 -10.49
N ARG A 550 -106.45 4.57 -10.03
CA ARG A 550 -105.38 5.04 -10.94
C ARG A 550 -104.76 3.84 -11.65
N ARG A 551 -105.13 3.71 -12.92
CA ARG A 551 -104.42 3.05 -14.02
C ARG A 551 -102.94 2.77 -13.71
N ALA A 552 -102.57 1.51 -13.57
CA ALA A 552 -101.16 1.12 -13.49
C ALA A 552 -100.48 1.42 -14.84
N LEU A 553 -99.42 2.23 -14.80
CA LEU A 553 -98.39 2.26 -15.83
C LEU A 553 -97.15 1.66 -15.16
N THR A 554 -96.69 0.53 -15.71
CA THR A 554 -95.52 -0.19 -15.23
C THR A 554 -94.27 0.62 -15.50
N LEU A 555 -93.52 0.98 -14.45
CA LEU A 555 -92.08 1.12 -14.58
C LEU A 555 -91.49 -0.27 -14.84
N SER A 556 -90.64 -0.36 -15.86
CA SER A 556 -89.56 -1.34 -15.94
C SER A 556 -88.27 -0.59 -15.65
N GLN A 557 -87.57 -1.00 -14.60
CA GLN A 557 -86.17 -0.60 -14.37
C GLN A 557 -85.24 -1.51 -15.19
N ASP A 558 -83.94 -1.34 -14.96
CA ASP A 558 -82.87 -2.32 -15.23
C ASP A 558 -82.42 -2.43 -16.72
N GLU A 559 -81.14 -2.52 -17.09
CA GLU A 559 -79.90 -2.57 -16.26
C GLU A 559 -78.61 -2.23 -17.07
N ASN A 560 -77.55 -1.83 -16.35
CA ASN A 560 -76.09 -2.00 -16.59
C ASN A 560 -75.33 -1.45 -17.84
N GLY A 561 -74.00 -1.35 -17.69
CA GLY A 561 -72.98 -0.98 -18.70
C GLY A 561 -72.44 0.45 -18.51
N ASP A 562 -71.43 0.77 -17.68
CA ASP A 562 -70.24 0.06 -17.17
C ASP A 562 -68.96 0.22 -18.04
N ASP A 563 -67.84 0.49 -17.36
CA ASP A 563 -66.44 0.78 -17.76
C ASP A 563 -66.07 1.50 -19.09
N ALA A 564 -65.31 2.60 -18.94
CA ALA A 564 -64.51 3.21 -20.00
C ALA A 564 -63.06 2.70 -19.95
N GLN A 565 -62.49 2.37 -21.11
CA GLN A 565 -61.26 1.58 -21.24
C GLN A 565 -60.00 2.24 -20.63
N ALA A 566 -59.17 1.40 -19.99
CA ALA A 566 -57.78 1.73 -19.74
C ALA A 566 -56.96 1.60 -21.03
N THR A 567 -56.18 2.64 -21.38
CA THR A 567 -55.13 2.58 -22.40
C THR A 567 -53.78 2.87 -21.76
N SER A 568 -52.95 1.84 -21.60
CA SER A 568 -51.56 1.96 -21.18
C SER A 568 -50.65 2.12 -22.39
N VAL A 569 -49.93 3.25 -22.46
CA VAL A 569 -48.68 3.46 -23.23
C VAL A 569 -47.79 4.35 -22.37
#